data_AF-B9WK58-F1
#
_entry.id   AF-B9WK58-F1
#
_cell.length_a   1.000
_cell.length_b   1.000
_cell.length_c   1.000
_cell.angle_alpha   90.00
_cell.angle_beta   90.00
_cell.angle_gamma   90.00
#
_symmetry.space_group_name_H-M   'P 1'
#
loop_
_entity.id
_entity.type
_entity.pdbx_description
1 polymer ?
#
loop_
_entity_poly.entity_id
_entity_poly.type
_entity_poly.pdbx_seq_one_letter_code
_entity_poly.pdbx_strand_id
1 'polypeptide(L)'
;MNEQIEYQIQVIRLKRIQELTNRLKLALQRERIPASTASGLIINYVEETPDYLIPYNWSLPPDQNRFAKYKQLRNARNSTQATVGCCTIV
;
A
#
# COMPACT_ATOMS: atom_id res chain seq x y z
N MET A 1 -38.53 -23.21 31.31
CA MET A 1 -37.24 -22.47 31.25
C MET A 1 -36.45 -22.80 29.99
N ASN A 2 -36.33 -24.07 29.60
CA ASN A 2 -35.61 -24.49 28.38
C ASN A 2 -36.25 -24.00 27.06
N GLU A 3 -37.58 -24.08 26.91
CA GLU A 3 -38.26 -23.61 25.69
C GLU A 3 -38.07 -22.12 25.41
N GLN A 4 -38.02 -21.30 26.47
CA GLN A 4 -37.84 -19.86 26.33
C GLN A 4 -36.42 -19.51 25.87
N ILE A 5 -35.42 -20.28 26.31
CA ILE A 5 -34.03 -20.17 25.84
C ILE A 5 -33.94 -20.61 24.38
N GLU A 6 -34.58 -21.72 24.01
CA GLU A 6 -34.60 -22.20 22.61
C GLU A 6 -35.25 -21.18 21.67
N TYR A 7 -36.36 -20.56 22.09
CA TYR A 7 -37.00 -19.49 21.34
C TYR A 7 -36.05 -18.29 21.14
N GLN A 8 -35.36 -17.85 22.18
CA GLN A 8 -34.38 -16.75 22.08
C GLN A 8 -33.23 -17.11 21.12
N ILE A 9 -32.75 -18.35 21.15
CA ILE A 9 -31.73 -18.84 20.20
C ILE A 9 -32.25 -18.77 18.75
N GLN A 10 -33.50 -19.18 18.50
CA GLN A 10 -34.12 -19.10 17.18
C GLN A 10 -34.25 -17.65 16.69
N VAL A 11 -34.66 -16.73 17.56
CA VAL A 11 -34.74 -15.28 17.23
C VAL A 11 -33.37 -14.73 16.85
N ILE A 12 -32.32 -15.05 17.60
CA ILE A 12 -30.95 -14.61 17.29
C ILE A 12 -30.47 -15.18 15.95
N ARG A 13 -30.75 -16.46 15.68
CA ARG A 13 -30.41 -17.11 14.40
C ARG A 13 -31.10 -16.42 13.23
N LEU A 14 -32.41 -16.15 13.35
CA LEU A 14 -33.18 -15.43 12.34
C LEU A 14 -32.57 -14.06 12.05
N LYS A 15 -32.27 -13.28 13.11
CA LYS A 15 -31.66 -11.96 12.98
C LYS A 15 -30.33 -12.02 12.22
N ARG A 16 -29.46 -12.98 12.55
CA ARG A 16 -28.18 -13.17 11.85
C ARG A 16 -28.35 -13.51 10.37
N ILE A 17 -29.33 -14.36 10.04
CA ILE A 17 -29.63 -14.72 8.65
C ILE A 17 -30.15 -13.51 7.87
N GLN A 18 -31.03 -12.71 8.49
CA GLN A 18 -31.56 -11.49 7.88
C GLN A 18 -30.45 -10.45 7.65
N GLU A 19 -29.57 -10.24 8.63
CA GLU A 19 -28.41 -9.37 8.48
C GLU A 19 -27.49 -9.82 7.34
N LEU A 20 -27.19 -11.12 7.26
CA LEU A 20 -26.39 -11.68 6.17
C LEU A 20 -27.08 -11.46 4.82
N THR A 21 -28.38 -11.75 4.74
CA THR A 21 -29.18 -11.57 3.52
C THR A 21 -29.15 -10.11 3.06
N ASN A 22 -29.27 -9.16 3.98
CA ASN A 22 -29.20 -7.73 3.68
C ASN A 22 -27.81 -7.34 3.16
N ARG A 23 -26.72 -7.85 3.78
CA ARG A 23 -25.35 -7.61 3.29
C ARG A 23 -25.13 -8.17 1.88
N LEU A 24 -25.67 -9.36 1.60
CA LEU A 24 -25.57 -9.98 0.27
C LEU A 24 -26.36 -9.19 -0.78
N LYS A 25 -27.57 -8.74 -0.45
CA LYS A 25 -28.36 -7.85 -1.33
C LYS A 25 -27.61 -6.57 -1.67
N LEU A 26 -27.00 -5.93 -0.67
CA LEU A 26 -26.16 -4.74 -0.90
C LEU A 26 -24.94 -5.06 -1.75
N ALA A 27 -24.29 -6.21 -1.54
CA ALA A 27 -23.13 -6.62 -2.33
C ALA A 27 -23.46 -6.88 -3.80
N LEU A 28 -24.64 -7.44 -4.07
CA LEU A 28 -25.18 -7.66 -5.42
C LEU A 28 -25.55 -6.35 -6.14
N GLN A 29 -26.03 -5.35 -5.41
CA GLN A 29 -26.38 -4.03 -5.96
C GLN A 29 -25.17 -3.16 -6.32
N ARG A 30 -23.97 -3.52 -5.86
CA ARG A 30 -22.76 -2.75 -6.18
C ARG A 30 -22.44 -2.85 -7.67
N GLU A 31 -22.22 -1.70 -8.30
CA GLU A 31 -21.70 -1.63 -9.66
C GLU A 31 -20.33 -2.33 -9.77
N ARG A 32 -20.07 -2.95 -10.92
CA ARG A 32 -18.82 -3.63 -11.23
C ARG A 32 -18.33 -3.13 -12.58
N ILE A 33 -17.04 -2.88 -12.69
CA ILE A 33 -16.37 -2.63 -13.97
C ILE A 33 -15.77 -3.93 -14.50
N PRO A 34 -15.64 -4.10 -15.84
CA PRO A 34 -14.94 -5.24 -16.41
C PRO A 34 -13.49 -5.28 -15.94
N ALA A 35 -12.96 -6.50 -15.77
CA ALA A 35 -11.57 -6.69 -15.35
C ALA A 35 -10.58 -6.07 -16.33
N SER A 36 -10.85 -6.14 -17.64
CA SER A 36 -10.02 -5.49 -18.67
C SER A 36 -9.93 -3.97 -18.49
N THR A 37 -11.06 -3.31 -18.20
CA THR A 37 -11.10 -1.88 -17.92
C THR A 37 -10.33 -1.55 -16.64
N ALA A 38 -10.53 -2.32 -15.56
CA ALA A 38 -9.80 -2.14 -14.32
C ALA A 38 -8.28 -2.28 -14.51
N SER A 39 -7.85 -3.30 -15.26
CA SER A 39 -6.44 -3.49 -15.61
C SER A 39 -5.88 -2.31 -16.41
N GLY A 40 -6.63 -1.79 -17.38
CA GLY A 40 -6.23 -0.60 -18.13
C GLY A 40 -6.02 0.62 -17.24
N LEU A 41 -6.92 0.86 -16.28
CA LEU A 41 -6.76 1.96 -15.31
C LEU A 41 -5.49 1.81 -14.45
N ILE A 42 -5.18 0.57 -14.03
CA ILE A 42 -3.97 0.29 -13.24
C ILE A 42 -2.72 0.55 -14.08
N ILE A 43 -2.69 0.08 -15.33
CA ILE A 43 -1.56 0.29 -16.24
C ILE A 43 -1.32 1.78 -16.43
N ASN A 44 -2.35 2.53 -16.80
CA ASN A 44 -2.24 3.98 -17.01
C ASN A 44 -1.69 4.69 -15.76
N TYR A 45 -2.21 4.36 -14.57
CA TYR A 45 -1.73 4.96 -13.33
C TYR A 45 -0.25 4.69 -13.08
N VAL A 46 0.21 3.45 -13.31
CA VAL A 46 1.60 3.05 -13.09
C VAL A 46 2.54 3.65 -14.14
N GLU A 47 2.05 3.90 -15.36
CA GLU A 47 2.80 4.58 -16.42
C GLU A 47 2.95 6.09 -16.21
N GLU A 48 1.97 6.73 -15.56
CA GLU A 48 1.99 8.17 -15.29
C GLU A 48 2.65 8.51 -13.94
N THR A 49 2.63 7.58 -12.98
CA THR A 49 3.12 7.82 -11.62
C THR A 49 4.57 7.34 -11.45
N PRO A 50 5.53 8.24 -11.16
CA PRO A 50 6.92 7.85 -10.98
C PRO A 50 7.16 7.01 -9.72
N ASP A 51 7.81 5.86 -9.88
CA ASP A 51 8.35 5.04 -8.79
C ASP A 51 9.87 4.95 -8.86
N TYR A 52 10.53 5.76 -8.02
CA TYR A 52 11.99 5.85 -7.96
C TYR A 52 12.70 4.61 -7.38
N LEU A 53 11.94 3.62 -6.88
CA LEU A 53 12.50 2.31 -6.53
C LEU A 53 12.74 1.41 -7.75
N ILE A 54 12.25 1.81 -8.93
CA ILE A 54 12.45 1.15 -10.22
C ILE A 54 13.26 2.08 -11.14
N PRO A 55 14.60 2.16 -10.96
CA PRO A 55 15.42 3.19 -11.57
C PRO A 55 15.51 3.12 -13.10
N TYR A 56 15.20 1.95 -13.69
CA TYR A 56 15.22 1.75 -15.13
C TYR A 56 14.13 2.58 -15.85
N ASN A 57 12.95 2.69 -15.23
CA ASN A 57 11.84 3.49 -15.77
C ASN A 57 11.85 4.90 -15.20
N TRP A 58 12.14 5.03 -13.90
CA TRP A 58 12.04 6.30 -13.17
C TRP A 58 13.30 6.55 -12.36
N SER A 59 14.13 7.48 -12.83
CA SER A 59 15.34 7.85 -12.10
C SER A 59 15.10 9.12 -11.29
N LEU A 60 15.37 9.05 -9.98
CA LEU A 60 15.39 10.24 -9.14
C LEU A 60 16.72 10.97 -9.37
N PRO A 61 16.72 12.29 -9.67
CA PRO A 61 17.95 13.05 -9.81
C PRO A 61 18.85 12.90 -8.56
N PRO A 62 20.18 12.81 -8.72
CA PRO A 62 21.10 12.69 -7.59
C PRO A 62 20.93 13.78 -6.53
N ASP A 63 20.50 14.97 -6.95
CA ASP A 63 20.25 16.10 -6.05
C ASP A 63 19.07 15.90 -5.11
N GLN A 64 18.12 15.06 -5.49
CA GLN A 64 16.93 14.73 -4.69
C GLN A 64 17.15 13.42 -3.91
N ASN A 65 18.07 12.56 -4.37
CA ASN A 65 18.42 11.32 -3.70
C ASN A 65 19.48 11.53 -2.60
N ARG A 66 19.03 11.58 -1.34
CA ARG A 66 19.90 11.74 -0.16
C ARG A 66 20.98 10.65 -0.05
N PHE A 67 20.66 9.41 -0.43
CA PHE A 67 21.61 8.31 -0.40
C PHE A 67 22.70 8.43 -1.47
N ALA A 68 22.34 8.93 -2.66
CA ALA A 68 23.29 9.23 -3.72
C ALA A 68 24.29 10.31 -3.27
N LYS A 69 23.79 11.41 -2.67
CA LYS A 69 24.63 12.45 -2.07
C LYS A 69 25.56 11.90 -1.00
N TYR A 70 25.04 11.10 -0.07
CA TYR A 70 25.85 10.48 0.98
C TYR A 70 26.94 9.57 0.41
N LYS A 71 26.62 8.75 -0.60
CA LYS A 71 27.60 7.88 -1.28
C LYS A 71 28.70 8.70 -1.96
N GLN A 72 28.35 9.79 -2.63
CA GLN A 72 29.32 10.71 -3.25
C GLN A 72 30.24 11.34 -2.20
N LEU A 73 29.68 11.87 -1.09
CA LEU A 73 30.46 12.42 0.02
C LEU A 73 31.39 11.38 0.65
N ARG A 74 30.90 10.15 0.85
CA ARG A 74 31.71 9.05 1.39
C ARG A 74 32.85 8.65 0.45
N ASN A 75 32.57 8.55 -0.85
CA ASN A 75 33.58 8.21 -1.85
C ASN A 75 34.63 9.31 -1.98
N ALA A 76 34.22 10.59 -1.95
CA ALA A 76 35.14 11.72 -1.92
C ALA A 76 36.06 11.67 -0.69
N ARG A 77 35.50 11.38 0.50
CA ARG A 77 36.29 11.19 1.73
C ARG A 77 37.30 10.04 1.65
N ASN A 78 36.94 8.92 1.01
CA ASN A 78 37.85 7.78 0.83
C ASN A 78 39.00 8.10 -0.15
N SER A 79 38.79 9.02 -1.12
CA SER A 79 39.85 9.43 -2.05
C SER A 79 40.88 10.39 -1.43
N THR A 80 40.52 11.07 -0.33
CA THR A 80 41.36 12.07 0.34
C THR A 80 41.87 11.61 1.71
N GLN A 81 42.01 10.30 1.93
CA GLN A 81 42.56 9.76 3.19
C GLN A 81 44.10 9.81 3.21
N ALA A 82 44.63 11.03 3.04
CA ALA A 82 45.82 11.48 3.74
C ALA A 82 45.36 12.62 4.66
N THR A 83 45.09 12.25 5.92
CA THR A 83 45.04 13.14 7.10
C THR A 83 43.86 14.11 7.28
N VAL A 84 43.50 14.25 8.56
CA VAL A 84 42.68 15.27 9.22
C VAL A 84 41.17 14.99 9.31
N GLY A 85 40.72 14.73 10.56
CA GLY A 85 39.35 14.42 10.91
C GLY A 85 38.41 15.63 10.91
N CYS A 86 37.11 15.37 10.80
CA CYS A 86 36.07 16.32 11.19
C CYS A 86 34.74 15.58 11.41
N CYS A 87 34.11 15.89 12.54
CA CYS A 87 32.90 15.30 13.11
C CYS A 87 31.65 15.44 12.24
N THR A 88 30.70 14.50 12.40
CA THR A 88 29.25 14.77 12.35
C THR A 88 28.52 13.78 13.26
N ILE A 89 27.64 14.31 14.11
CA ILE A 89 26.78 13.61 15.09
C ILE A 89 25.59 12.94 14.38
N VAL A 90 25.09 11.87 15.02
CA VAL A 90 23.91 11.02 14.74
C VAL A 90 22.70 11.76 14.21
#